data_AF-A0A8R7QMD4-F1
#
_entry.id   AF-A0A8R7QMD4-F1
#
_cell.length_a   1.000
_cell.length_b   1.000
_cell.length_c   1.000
_cell.angle_alpha   90.00
_cell.angle_beta   90.00
_cell.angle_gamma   90.00
#
_symmetry.space_group_name_H-M   'P 1'
#
loop_
_entity.id
_entity.type
_entity.pdbx_description
1 polymer ?
#
loop_
_entity_poly.entity_id
_entity_poly.type
_entity_poly.pdbx_seq_one_letter_code
_entity_poly.pdbx_strand_id
1 'polypeptide(L)'
;MPPPLIALPDRAHADAPRPPPPLLVRHAAAKHKAVVVMGATGTGKSRLAIDLALRFGGEVINSDKMQVYDGLDVATNKVSPSECAGVPHHLLGLVQDPDEDFSAADFRREAGSAARAASARGYVPVVAGGSNSYVEELVEGDRRAFRERYDCCFLWVDVQLPVLRDFVARRVDDMCRRGLVDEVAAAFDPRRTDYSRGVWRAIGVPELDAYLRSTGAGEEERASMLAAAVDEIKANTSRLACRQRGKIQRLSRMWRVRRVDATEVFLKSGAAADEAWQRLVAAPCIDAVRSFLLEDQECSMVAAAGKASVFASAAGNASVFAGRPATAVV
;
A
#
# COMPACT_ATOMS: atom_id res chain seq x y z
N MET A 1 -31.69 -30.59 16.51
CA MET A 1 -31.88 -29.22 17.03
C MET A 1 -30.55 -28.50 16.93
N PRO A 2 -30.44 -27.40 16.18
CA PRO A 2 -29.24 -26.57 16.21
C PRO A 2 -29.17 -25.82 17.56
N PRO A 3 -27.95 -25.57 18.10
CA PRO A 3 -27.79 -24.77 19.31
C PRO A 3 -28.16 -23.30 19.06
N PRO A 4 -28.56 -22.54 20.09
CA PRO A 4 -29.24 -21.26 19.93
C PRO A 4 -28.29 -20.11 19.56
N LEU A 5 -28.83 -19.16 18.80
CA LEU A 5 -28.29 -17.83 18.53
C LEU A 5 -27.94 -17.11 19.85
N ILE A 6 -26.66 -16.84 20.06
CA ILE A 6 -26.21 -15.85 21.05
C ILE A 6 -26.25 -14.50 20.34
N ALA A 7 -27.10 -13.61 20.84
CA ALA A 7 -27.14 -12.23 20.44
C ALA A 7 -26.14 -11.39 21.26
N LEU A 8 -25.49 -10.44 20.55
CA LEU A 8 -24.92 -9.15 21.00
C LEU A 8 -23.45 -9.15 21.53
N PRO A 9 -22.69 -8.02 21.41
CA PRO A 9 -23.19 -6.64 21.32
C PRO A 9 -22.56 -5.68 20.27
N ASP A 10 -23.26 -4.54 20.17
CA ASP A 10 -22.92 -3.20 19.68
C ASP A 10 -21.62 -2.92 18.91
N ARG A 11 -21.80 -2.16 17.83
CA ARG A 11 -20.78 -1.42 17.09
C ARG A 11 -20.15 -0.35 18.00
N ALA A 12 -19.14 -0.73 18.79
CA ALA A 12 -18.35 0.19 19.59
C ALA A 12 -16.86 -0.24 19.64
N HIS A 13 -16.18 -0.24 18.50
CA HIS A 13 -14.71 -0.34 18.44
C HIS A 13 -14.11 0.72 17.49
N ALA A 14 -14.56 1.97 17.62
CA ALA A 14 -14.01 3.09 16.85
C ALA A 14 -13.06 4.03 17.65
N ASP A 15 -12.89 3.88 18.97
CA ASP A 15 -12.30 4.95 19.79
C ASP A 15 -11.32 4.51 20.90
N ALA A 16 -10.56 3.44 20.71
CA ALA A 16 -9.39 3.24 21.57
C ALA A 16 -8.32 4.31 21.23
N PRO A 17 -7.84 5.12 22.20
CA PRO A 17 -6.81 6.12 21.93
C PRO A 17 -5.52 5.42 21.46
N ARG A 18 -5.10 5.77 20.24
CA ARG A 18 -3.94 5.17 19.58
C ARG A 18 -2.66 5.56 20.31
N PRO A 19 -1.66 4.65 20.40
CA PRO A 19 -0.35 5.04 20.87
C PRO A 19 0.17 6.19 20.00
N PRO A 20 0.71 7.27 20.59
CA PRO A 20 1.23 8.40 19.83
C PRO A 20 2.33 7.90 18.88
N PRO A 21 2.36 8.40 17.63
CA PRO A 21 3.41 8.00 16.70
C PRO A 21 4.79 8.32 17.27
N PRO A 22 5.83 7.55 16.93
CA PRO A 22 7.20 7.93 17.28
C PRO A 22 7.46 9.33 16.75
N LEU A 23 8.07 10.18 17.60
CA LEU A 23 8.32 11.60 17.32
C LEU A 23 9.23 11.75 16.08
N LEU A 24 8.61 11.85 14.90
CA LEU A 24 9.28 12.37 13.71
C LEU A 24 9.38 13.88 13.88
N VAL A 25 10.50 14.34 14.45
CA VAL A 25 10.85 15.76 14.56
C VAL A 25 10.76 16.41 13.18
N ARG A 26 9.81 17.34 13.01
CA ARG A 26 9.59 18.06 11.76
C ARG A 26 10.40 19.34 11.69
N HIS A 27 11.04 19.57 10.54
CA HIS A 27 11.58 20.87 10.17
C HIS A 27 10.52 21.67 9.43
N ALA A 28 10.37 22.95 9.77
CA ALA A 28 9.41 23.88 9.16
C ALA A 28 9.61 24.11 7.64
N ALA A 29 10.68 23.56 7.04
CA ALA A 29 11.05 23.71 5.63
C ALA A 29 11.21 22.38 4.86
N ALA A 30 11.00 21.22 5.50
CA ALA A 30 11.18 19.91 4.86
C ALA A 30 9.85 19.35 4.31
N LYS A 31 9.90 18.71 3.14
CA LYS A 31 8.76 17.99 2.56
C LYS A 31 8.30 16.88 3.52
N HIS A 32 7.02 16.56 3.51
CA HIS A 32 6.53 15.37 4.21
C HIS A 32 7.12 14.10 3.57
N LYS A 33 7.17 13.01 4.33
CA LYS A 33 7.67 11.71 3.83
C LYS A 33 6.47 10.85 3.44
N ALA A 34 6.56 10.16 2.31
CA ALA A 34 5.61 9.15 1.86
C ALA A 34 6.35 7.90 1.40
N VAL A 35 5.74 6.73 1.64
CA VAL A 35 6.27 5.44 1.18
C VAL A 35 5.33 4.88 0.12
N VAL A 36 5.89 4.36 -0.97
CA VAL A 36 5.14 3.77 -2.08
C VAL A 36 5.58 2.32 -2.27
N VAL A 37 4.68 1.38 -2.04
CA VAL A 37 4.91 -0.07 -2.18
C VAL A 37 4.30 -0.55 -3.50
N MET A 38 5.19 -0.85 -4.45
CA MET A 38 4.88 -1.31 -5.79
C MET A 38 5.12 -2.82 -5.94
N GLY A 39 4.48 -3.43 -6.93
CA GLY A 39 4.57 -4.85 -7.23
C GLY A 39 3.40 -5.35 -8.06
N ALA A 40 3.56 -6.50 -8.71
CA ALA A 40 2.46 -7.16 -9.40
C ALA A 40 1.40 -7.69 -8.42
N THR A 41 0.21 -8.03 -8.90
CA THR A 41 -0.80 -8.73 -8.10
C THR A 41 -0.22 -10.03 -7.51
N GLY A 42 -0.56 -10.32 -6.26
CA GLY A 42 -0.05 -11.51 -5.55
C GLY A 42 1.35 -11.38 -4.94
N THR A 43 2.12 -10.30 -5.15
CA THR A 43 3.51 -10.22 -4.62
C THR A 43 3.64 -9.86 -3.14
N GLY A 44 2.55 -9.73 -2.38
CA GLY A 44 2.59 -9.43 -0.93
C GLY A 44 2.63 -7.94 -0.55
N LYS A 45 2.28 -7.03 -1.48
CA LYS A 45 2.27 -5.57 -1.22
C LYS A 45 1.52 -5.14 0.04
N SER A 46 0.31 -5.66 0.26
CA SER A 46 -0.52 -5.30 1.42
C SER A 46 0.15 -5.72 2.73
N ARG A 47 0.71 -6.95 2.78
CA ARG A 47 1.50 -7.44 3.92
C ARG A 47 2.65 -6.49 4.24
N LEU A 48 3.44 -6.09 3.24
CA LEU A 48 4.54 -5.15 3.44
C LEU A 48 4.05 -3.76 3.88
N ALA A 49 2.97 -3.24 3.29
CA ALA A 49 2.43 -1.93 3.64
C ALA A 49 1.97 -1.87 5.11
N ILE A 50 1.33 -2.93 5.59
CA ILE A 50 0.90 -3.09 6.99
C ILE A 50 2.10 -3.23 7.92
N ASP A 51 3.07 -4.08 7.57
CA ASP A 51 4.33 -4.25 8.33
C ASP A 51 5.06 -2.90 8.52
N LEU A 52 5.10 -2.07 7.46
CA LEU A 52 5.71 -0.74 7.51
C LEU A 52 4.87 0.25 8.33
N ALA A 53 3.55 0.24 8.17
CA ALA A 53 2.65 1.11 8.91
C ALA A 53 2.69 0.85 10.43
N LEU A 54 2.70 -0.41 10.84
CA LEU A 54 2.83 -0.79 12.25
C LEU A 54 4.16 -0.34 12.85
N ARG A 55 5.25 -0.41 12.09
CA ARG A 55 6.61 -0.08 12.59
C ARG A 55 6.91 1.41 12.63
N PHE A 56 6.38 2.18 11.67
CA PHE A 56 6.74 3.58 11.48
C PHE A 56 5.61 4.56 11.79
N GLY A 57 4.47 4.08 12.30
CA GLY A 57 3.30 4.92 12.52
C GLY A 57 2.75 5.44 11.19
N GLY A 58 2.30 4.51 10.34
CA GLY A 58 1.76 4.82 9.02
C GLY A 58 0.27 4.55 8.88
N GLU A 59 -0.30 5.08 7.81
CA GLU A 59 -1.65 4.76 7.35
C GLU A 59 -1.58 4.34 5.87
N VAL A 60 -2.29 3.27 5.51
CA VAL A 60 -2.24 2.70 4.17
C VAL A 60 -3.22 3.44 3.25
N ILE A 61 -2.77 3.81 2.06
CA ILE A 61 -3.61 4.35 1.00
C ILE A 61 -3.64 3.33 -0.14
N ASN A 62 -4.80 2.71 -0.36
CA ASN A 62 -4.98 1.72 -1.41
C ASN A 62 -4.79 2.36 -2.79
N SER A 63 -3.99 1.74 -3.65
CA SER A 63 -3.80 2.16 -5.06
C SER A 63 -4.13 1.03 -6.04
N ASP A 64 -5.07 0.15 -5.70
CA ASP A 64 -5.64 -0.84 -6.60
C ASP A 64 -7.02 -0.41 -7.09
N LYS A 65 -7.13 -0.17 -8.40
CA LYS A 65 -8.35 0.35 -9.04
C LYS A 65 -9.60 -0.48 -8.80
N MET A 66 -9.49 -1.79 -8.50
CA MET A 66 -10.68 -2.62 -8.24
C MET A 66 -11.02 -2.68 -6.76
N GLN A 67 -10.05 -2.42 -5.87
CA GLN A 67 -10.27 -2.43 -4.42
C GLN A 67 -10.85 -1.12 -3.89
N VAL A 68 -10.92 -0.08 -4.73
CA VAL A 68 -11.62 1.18 -4.39
C VAL A 68 -13.13 1.03 -4.28
N TYR A 69 -13.73 -0.01 -4.85
CA TYR A 69 -15.17 -0.25 -4.83
C TYR A 69 -15.59 -1.04 -3.59
N ASP A 70 -16.75 -0.71 -3.06
CA ASP A 70 -17.41 -1.51 -2.02
C ASP A 70 -17.91 -2.86 -2.57
N GLY A 71 -17.88 -3.90 -1.75
CA GLY A 71 -18.25 -5.26 -2.14
C GLY A 71 -17.27 -5.95 -3.09
N LEU A 72 -17.57 -7.20 -3.48
CA LEU A 72 -16.67 -8.07 -4.25
C LEU A 72 -15.28 -8.24 -3.58
N ASP A 73 -15.25 -8.41 -2.26
CA ASP A 73 -14.02 -8.46 -1.46
C ASP A 73 -13.14 -9.66 -1.79
N VAL A 74 -13.74 -10.82 -2.05
CA VAL A 74 -13.01 -12.02 -2.48
C VAL A 74 -12.48 -11.81 -3.90
N ALA A 75 -13.32 -11.42 -4.86
CA ALA A 75 -12.95 -11.20 -6.26
C ALA A 75 -11.85 -10.15 -6.43
N THR A 76 -11.94 -9.06 -5.68
CA THR A 76 -10.94 -7.98 -5.71
C THR A 76 -9.77 -8.21 -4.75
N ASN A 77 -9.77 -9.33 -4.02
CA ASN A 77 -8.74 -9.74 -3.06
C ASN A 77 -8.42 -8.62 -2.05
N LYS A 78 -9.47 -8.01 -1.47
CA LYS A 78 -9.29 -7.00 -0.41
C LYS A 78 -8.67 -7.64 0.83
N VAL A 79 -7.91 -6.84 1.54
CA VAL A 79 -7.37 -7.22 2.84
C VAL A 79 -8.51 -7.23 3.86
N SER A 80 -8.60 -8.30 4.64
CA SER A 80 -9.62 -8.43 5.68
C SER A 80 -9.32 -7.56 6.90
N PRO A 81 -10.33 -7.20 7.72
CA PRO A 81 -10.11 -6.40 8.93
C PRO A 81 -9.08 -7.00 9.91
N SER A 82 -9.02 -8.33 10.02
CA SER A 82 -8.01 -9.01 10.85
C SER A 82 -6.61 -8.89 10.27
N GLU A 83 -6.46 -8.96 8.95
CA GLU A 83 -5.17 -8.79 8.29
C GLU A 83 -4.68 -7.34 8.37
N CYS A 84 -5.60 -6.35 8.39
CA CYS A 84 -5.25 -4.94 8.59
C CYS A 84 -4.55 -4.66 9.93
N ALA A 85 -4.70 -5.54 10.94
CA ALA A 85 -4.06 -5.41 12.25
C ALA A 85 -4.26 -4.03 12.92
N GLY A 86 -5.43 -3.42 12.73
CA GLY A 86 -5.75 -2.08 13.24
C GLY A 86 -5.14 -0.91 12.48
N VAL A 87 -4.38 -1.16 11.41
CA VAL A 87 -3.84 -0.10 10.54
C VAL A 87 -4.97 0.53 9.71
N PRO A 88 -5.14 1.87 9.75
CA PRO A 88 -6.12 2.55 8.91
C PRO A 88 -5.82 2.36 7.42
N HIS A 89 -6.85 2.01 6.66
CA HIS A 89 -6.80 1.88 5.20
C HIS A 89 -7.72 2.93 4.58
N HIS A 90 -7.16 3.74 3.68
CA HIS A 90 -7.87 4.74 2.89
C HIS A 90 -8.10 4.21 1.48
N LEU A 91 -9.18 4.66 0.84
CA LEU A 91 -9.57 4.30 -0.53
C LEU A 91 -9.76 2.79 -0.76
N LEU A 92 -10.13 2.06 0.29
CA LEU A 92 -10.49 0.65 0.23
C LEU A 92 -12.01 0.56 0.46
N GLY A 93 -12.79 0.19 -0.55
CA GLY A 93 -14.26 0.22 -0.46
C GLY A 93 -14.86 1.63 -0.40
N LEU A 94 -14.25 2.60 -1.08
CA LEU A 94 -14.73 3.99 -1.11
C LEU A 94 -15.97 4.16 -1.99
N VAL A 95 -15.91 3.66 -3.22
CA VAL A 95 -16.95 3.87 -4.24
C VAL A 95 -18.11 2.92 -3.99
N GLN A 96 -19.27 3.47 -3.67
CA GLN A 96 -20.45 2.70 -3.27
C GLN A 96 -21.26 2.22 -4.48
N ASP A 97 -21.29 3.00 -5.56
CA ASP A 97 -21.97 2.62 -6.79
C ASP A 97 -21.07 1.70 -7.64
N PRO A 98 -21.46 0.44 -7.88
CA PRO A 98 -20.65 -0.49 -8.66
C PRO A 98 -20.52 -0.11 -10.15
N ASP A 99 -21.38 0.78 -10.68
CA ASP A 99 -21.36 1.25 -12.06
C ASP A 99 -20.60 2.58 -12.24
N GLU A 100 -20.24 3.25 -11.14
CA GLU A 100 -19.49 4.51 -11.17
C GLU A 100 -18.05 4.27 -11.61
N ASP A 101 -17.53 5.12 -12.49
CA ASP A 101 -16.14 5.03 -12.90
C ASP A 101 -15.24 5.87 -12.00
N PHE A 102 -14.23 5.24 -11.42
CA PHE A 102 -13.18 5.92 -10.66
C PHE A 102 -11.94 6.14 -11.52
N SER A 103 -11.62 7.39 -11.85
CA SER A 103 -10.49 7.72 -12.73
C SER A 103 -9.15 7.86 -11.98
N ALA A 104 -8.04 7.93 -12.73
CA ALA A 104 -6.73 8.22 -12.14
C ALA A 104 -6.66 9.65 -11.55
N ALA A 105 -7.42 10.60 -12.11
CA ALA A 105 -7.50 11.96 -11.57
C ALA A 105 -8.29 11.98 -10.25
N ASP A 106 -9.35 11.18 -10.15
CA ASP A 106 -10.08 10.97 -8.89
C ASP A 106 -9.15 10.35 -7.84
N PHE A 107 -8.42 9.30 -8.21
CA PHE A 107 -7.41 8.72 -7.34
C PHE A 107 -6.41 9.76 -6.84
N ARG A 108 -5.82 10.58 -7.71
CA ARG A 108 -4.86 11.62 -7.31
C ARG A 108 -5.46 12.60 -6.30
N ARG A 109 -6.70 13.03 -6.51
CA ARG A 109 -7.41 13.94 -5.60
C ARG A 109 -7.62 13.29 -4.23
N GLU A 110 -8.21 12.10 -4.19
CA GLU A 110 -8.56 11.41 -2.95
C GLU A 110 -7.31 10.92 -2.19
N ALA A 111 -6.34 10.32 -2.88
CA ALA A 111 -5.09 9.85 -2.28
C ALA A 111 -4.26 11.03 -1.76
N GLY A 112 -4.21 12.15 -2.49
CA GLY A 112 -3.59 13.37 -2.03
C GLY A 112 -4.26 13.95 -0.78
N SER A 113 -5.59 13.87 -0.70
CA SER A 113 -6.35 14.28 0.49
C SER A 113 -6.06 13.39 1.70
N ALA A 114 -6.12 12.07 1.53
CA ALA A 114 -5.80 11.10 2.57
C ALA A 114 -4.36 11.25 3.08
N ALA A 115 -3.40 11.42 2.17
CA ALA A 115 -2.00 11.65 2.53
C ALA A 115 -1.82 12.91 3.38
N ARG A 116 -2.48 14.03 3.01
CA ARG A 116 -2.44 15.27 3.78
C ARG A 116 -3.06 15.09 5.17
N ALA A 117 -4.20 14.41 5.26
CA ALA A 117 -4.87 14.17 6.53
C ALA A 117 -4.02 13.29 7.47
N ALA A 118 -3.43 12.20 6.96
CA ALA A 118 -2.50 11.36 7.71
C ALA A 118 -1.27 12.16 8.18
N SER A 119 -0.70 12.95 7.27
CA SER A 119 0.47 13.78 7.57
C SER A 119 0.17 14.89 8.58
N ALA A 120 -1.02 15.49 8.57
CA ALA A 120 -1.43 16.50 9.54
C ALA A 120 -1.50 15.92 10.97
N ARG A 121 -1.86 14.64 11.09
CA ARG A 121 -1.86 13.89 12.35
C ARG A 121 -0.50 13.29 12.73
N GLY A 122 0.54 13.50 11.92
CA GLY A 122 1.89 13.00 12.16
C GLY A 122 2.16 11.57 11.66
N TYR A 123 1.23 10.93 10.95
CA TYR A 123 1.41 9.60 10.39
C TYR A 123 2.05 9.64 8.99
N VAL A 124 2.80 8.58 8.65
CA VAL A 124 3.42 8.40 7.33
C VAL A 124 2.41 7.80 6.34
N PRO A 125 2.09 8.45 5.22
CA PRO A 125 1.29 7.84 4.17
C PRO A 125 2.05 6.68 3.51
N VAL A 126 1.44 5.49 3.48
CA VAL A 126 1.96 4.30 2.81
C VAL A 126 1.04 3.93 1.65
N VAL A 127 1.39 4.32 0.43
CA VAL A 127 0.61 4.03 -0.78
C VAL A 127 0.93 2.62 -1.27
N ALA A 128 -0.07 1.75 -1.40
CA ALA A 128 0.14 0.35 -1.81
C ALA A 128 -1.01 -0.19 -2.68
N GLY A 129 -0.68 -0.85 -3.78
CA GLY A 129 -1.67 -1.38 -4.72
C GLY A 129 -1.10 -1.82 -6.07
N GLY A 130 -1.90 -2.54 -6.86
CA GLY A 130 -1.46 -3.09 -8.15
C GLY A 130 -1.59 -2.12 -9.34
N SER A 131 -2.28 -0.98 -9.17
CA SER A 131 -2.55 -0.06 -10.27
C SER A 131 -1.47 0.99 -10.39
N ASN A 132 -0.35 0.62 -11.03
CA ASN A 132 0.79 1.53 -11.20
C ASN A 132 0.46 2.79 -12.04
N SER A 133 -0.66 2.84 -12.77
CA SER A 133 -1.19 4.07 -13.36
C SER A 133 -1.66 5.08 -12.31
N TYR A 134 -2.28 4.61 -11.22
CA TYR A 134 -2.73 5.47 -10.12
C TYR A 134 -1.53 6.05 -9.38
N VAL A 135 -0.52 5.21 -9.09
CA VAL A 135 0.74 5.67 -8.50
C VAL A 135 1.44 6.68 -9.41
N GLU A 136 1.51 6.41 -10.71
CA GLU A 136 2.10 7.34 -11.69
C GLU A 136 1.35 8.68 -11.75
N GLU A 137 0.02 8.65 -11.80
CA GLU A 137 -0.80 9.88 -11.80
C GLU A 137 -0.69 10.66 -10.49
N LEU A 138 -0.59 9.98 -9.35
CA LEU A 138 -0.37 10.64 -8.06
C LEU A 138 1.00 11.34 -8.01
N VAL A 139 2.05 10.68 -8.48
CA VAL A 139 3.44 11.14 -8.37
C VAL A 139 3.81 12.15 -9.45
N GLU A 140 3.40 11.92 -10.69
CA GLU A 140 3.80 12.72 -11.86
C GLU A 140 2.69 13.65 -12.37
N GLY A 141 1.43 13.38 -12.02
CA GLY A 141 0.28 14.20 -12.44
C GLY A 141 0.28 15.58 -11.80
N ASP A 142 -0.56 16.47 -12.33
CA ASP A 142 -0.74 17.85 -11.86
C ASP A 142 0.58 18.58 -11.58
N ARG A 143 1.46 18.62 -12.60
CA ARG A 143 2.80 19.24 -12.51
C ARG A 143 3.62 18.74 -11.32
N ARG A 144 3.44 17.48 -10.91
CA ARG A 144 4.11 16.84 -9.76
C ARG A 144 3.77 17.48 -8.41
N ALA A 145 2.56 18.03 -8.26
CA ALA A 145 2.11 18.66 -7.01
C ALA A 145 2.29 17.77 -5.77
N PHE A 146 2.18 16.44 -5.93
CA PHE A 146 2.46 15.51 -4.83
C PHE A 146 3.95 15.52 -4.44
N ARG A 147 4.88 15.49 -5.41
CA ARG A 147 6.33 15.52 -5.15
C ARG A 147 6.84 16.86 -4.64
N GLU A 148 6.09 17.94 -4.83
CA GLU A 148 6.37 19.23 -4.19
C GLU A 148 6.14 19.17 -2.68
N ARG A 149 5.15 18.39 -2.24
CA ARG A 149 4.77 18.25 -0.83
C ARG A 149 5.41 17.05 -0.14
N TYR A 150 5.66 15.98 -0.89
CA TYR A 150 6.14 14.71 -0.41
C TYR A 150 7.46 14.32 -1.06
N ASP A 151 8.44 14.02 -0.22
CA ASP A 151 9.56 13.17 -0.61
C ASP A 151 9.10 11.70 -0.54
N CYS A 152 9.47 10.89 -1.52
CA CYS A 152 8.88 9.58 -1.75
C CYS A 152 9.93 8.47 -1.75
N CYS A 153 9.75 7.47 -0.87
CA CYS A 153 10.51 6.23 -0.89
C CYS A 153 9.76 5.17 -1.69
N PHE A 154 10.33 4.73 -2.82
CA PHE A 154 9.72 3.72 -3.68
C PHE A 154 10.32 2.33 -3.41
N LEU A 155 9.46 1.40 -3.02
CA LEU A 155 9.79 -0.01 -2.81
C LEU A 155 9.11 -0.85 -3.88
N TRP A 156 9.82 -1.82 -4.46
CA TRP A 156 9.23 -2.75 -5.42
C TRP A 156 9.47 -4.19 -4.97
N VAL A 157 8.38 -4.88 -4.62
CA VAL A 157 8.38 -6.32 -4.35
C VAL A 157 8.22 -7.07 -5.67
N ASP A 158 9.32 -7.64 -6.17
CA ASP A 158 9.36 -8.42 -7.40
C ASP A 158 9.35 -9.92 -7.09
N VAL A 159 8.74 -10.69 -8.00
CA VAL A 159 8.74 -12.16 -7.98
C VAL A 159 8.97 -12.62 -9.40
N GLN A 160 9.81 -13.64 -9.59
CA GLN A 160 10.04 -14.21 -10.90
C GLN A 160 8.73 -14.72 -11.52
N LEU A 161 8.49 -14.41 -12.80
CA LEU A 161 7.21 -14.67 -13.46
C LEU A 161 6.74 -16.13 -13.43
N PRO A 162 7.59 -17.15 -13.61
CA PRO A 162 7.15 -18.55 -13.49
C PRO A 162 6.56 -18.84 -12.10
N VAL A 163 7.29 -18.47 -11.03
CA VAL A 163 6.85 -18.66 -9.64
C VAL A 163 5.58 -17.87 -9.34
N LEU A 164 5.51 -16.62 -9.83
CA LEU A 164 4.35 -15.77 -9.62
C LEU A 164 3.10 -16.32 -10.33
N ARG A 165 3.23 -16.86 -11.55
CA ARG A 165 2.11 -17.47 -12.30
C ARG A 165 1.51 -18.64 -11.53
N ASP A 166 2.35 -19.54 -11.04
CA ASP A 166 1.91 -20.69 -10.26
C ASP A 166 1.25 -20.27 -8.93
N PHE A 167 1.77 -19.21 -8.30
CA PHE A 167 1.16 -18.66 -7.10
C PHE A 167 -0.21 -18.04 -7.37
N VAL A 168 -0.34 -17.18 -8.39
CA VAL A 168 -1.63 -16.53 -8.67
C VAL A 168 -2.69 -17.53 -9.13
N ALA A 169 -2.30 -18.60 -9.83
CA ALA A 169 -3.22 -19.67 -10.20
C ALA A 169 -3.77 -20.39 -8.96
N ARG A 170 -2.89 -20.82 -8.04
CA ARG A 170 -3.30 -21.43 -6.76
C ARG A 170 -4.13 -20.49 -5.90
N ARG A 171 -3.84 -19.19 -5.96
CA ARG A 171 -4.62 -18.16 -5.25
C ARG A 171 -6.04 -18.05 -5.81
N VAL A 172 -6.24 -18.18 -7.12
CA VAL A 172 -7.60 -18.21 -7.69
C VAL A 172 -8.38 -19.43 -7.19
N ASP A 173 -7.73 -20.59 -7.08
CA ASP A 173 -8.36 -21.78 -6.47
C ASP A 173 -8.76 -21.52 -5.01
N ASP A 174 -7.93 -20.79 -4.26
CA ASP A 174 -8.25 -20.36 -2.89
C ASP A 174 -9.41 -19.36 -2.83
N MET A 175 -9.43 -18.39 -3.75
CA MET A 175 -10.55 -17.46 -3.89
C MET A 175 -11.87 -18.19 -4.16
N CYS A 176 -11.85 -19.19 -5.05
CA CYS A 176 -13.03 -20.04 -5.30
C CYS A 176 -13.49 -20.76 -4.03
N ARG A 177 -12.57 -21.36 -3.27
CA ARG A 177 -12.86 -22.00 -1.98
C ARG A 177 -13.41 -21.03 -0.93
N ARG A 178 -13.08 -19.74 -1.03
CA ARG A 178 -13.56 -18.66 -0.15
C ARG A 178 -14.88 -18.04 -0.62
N GLY A 179 -15.51 -18.57 -1.66
CA GLY A 179 -16.82 -18.11 -2.14
C GLY A 179 -16.74 -17.03 -3.23
N LEU A 180 -15.66 -16.98 -4.03
CA LEU A 180 -15.57 -16.08 -5.19
C LEU A 180 -16.80 -16.16 -6.09
N VAL A 181 -17.22 -17.39 -6.41
CA VAL A 181 -18.34 -17.64 -7.33
C VAL A 181 -19.65 -17.16 -6.71
N ASP A 182 -19.87 -17.49 -5.44
CA ASP A 182 -21.08 -17.09 -4.71
C ASP A 182 -21.17 -15.57 -4.54
N GLU A 183 -20.04 -14.92 -4.25
CA GLU A 183 -19.95 -13.45 -4.13
C GLU A 183 -20.30 -12.75 -5.43
N VAL A 184 -19.73 -13.20 -6.57
CA VAL A 184 -20.04 -12.62 -7.87
C VAL A 184 -21.49 -12.94 -8.27
N ALA A 185 -21.96 -14.16 -8.02
CA ALA A 185 -23.34 -14.55 -8.31
C ALA A 185 -24.36 -13.71 -7.53
N ALA A 186 -24.07 -13.38 -6.27
CA ALA A 186 -24.94 -12.55 -5.44
C ALA A 186 -25.04 -11.09 -5.92
N ALA A 187 -23.97 -10.56 -6.53
CA ALA A 187 -23.93 -9.20 -7.07
C ALA A 187 -24.45 -9.11 -8.52
N PHE A 188 -24.41 -10.21 -9.28
CA PHE A 188 -24.69 -10.22 -10.71
C PHE A 188 -26.17 -9.99 -11.05
N ASP A 189 -26.43 -9.07 -11.98
CA ASP A 189 -27.74 -8.89 -12.60
C ASP A 189 -27.61 -9.06 -14.12
N PRO A 190 -28.21 -10.13 -14.71
CA PRO A 190 -28.05 -10.43 -16.13
C PRO A 190 -28.59 -9.35 -17.07
N ARG A 191 -29.44 -8.42 -16.59
CA ARG A 191 -30.01 -7.33 -17.39
C ARG A 191 -29.28 -5.99 -17.19
N ARG A 192 -28.52 -5.84 -16.11
CA ARG A 192 -27.90 -4.56 -15.73
C ARG A 192 -26.38 -4.57 -15.74
N THR A 193 -25.75 -5.71 -15.48
CA THR A 193 -24.29 -5.79 -15.37
C THR A 193 -23.61 -5.41 -16.68
N ASP A 194 -22.85 -4.32 -16.64
CA ASP A 194 -22.07 -3.79 -17.76
C ASP A 194 -20.57 -3.89 -17.46
N TYR A 195 -19.91 -4.86 -18.09
CA TYR A 195 -18.48 -5.10 -17.95
C TYR A 195 -17.59 -3.99 -18.50
N SER A 196 -18.16 -2.95 -19.11
CA SER A 196 -17.43 -1.77 -19.53
C SER A 196 -17.36 -0.69 -18.46
N ARG A 197 -17.92 -0.90 -17.25
CA ARG A 197 -18.06 0.11 -16.18
C ARG A 197 -17.67 -0.37 -14.78
N GLY A 198 -17.35 0.59 -13.92
CA GLY A 198 -17.03 0.45 -12.50
C GLY A 198 -16.29 -0.83 -12.08
N VAL A 199 -16.84 -1.50 -11.07
CA VAL A 199 -16.27 -2.71 -10.45
C VAL A 199 -16.41 -3.95 -11.34
N TRP A 200 -17.36 -3.95 -12.27
CA TRP A 200 -17.64 -5.09 -13.17
C TRP A 200 -16.47 -5.42 -14.11
N ARG A 201 -15.49 -4.52 -14.24
CA ARG A 201 -14.22 -4.78 -14.94
C ARG A 201 -13.25 -5.68 -14.16
N ALA A 202 -13.58 -6.07 -12.93
CA ALA A 202 -12.72 -6.91 -12.11
C ALA A 202 -12.56 -8.31 -12.71
N ILE A 203 -11.32 -8.79 -12.79
CA ILE A 203 -11.02 -10.18 -13.19
C ILE A 203 -11.73 -11.11 -12.22
N GLY A 204 -12.50 -12.06 -12.74
CA GLY A 204 -13.42 -12.89 -11.98
C GLY A 204 -14.87 -12.65 -12.37
N VAL A 205 -15.24 -11.42 -12.73
CA VAL A 205 -16.64 -11.07 -13.00
C VAL A 205 -17.02 -11.37 -14.46
N PRO A 206 -16.33 -10.85 -15.50
CA PRO A 206 -16.69 -11.17 -16.88
C PRO A 206 -16.50 -12.65 -17.22
N GLU A 207 -15.47 -13.29 -16.67
CA GLU A 207 -15.17 -14.70 -16.92
C GLU A 207 -16.29 -15.64 -16.42
N LEU A 208 -17.04 -15.24 -15.39
CA LEU A 208 -18.14 -16.03 -14.83
C LEU A 208 -19.49 -15.81 -15.56
N ASP A 209 -19.60 -14.85 -16.49
CA ASP A 209 -20.89 -14.48 -17.12
C ASP A 209 -21.63 -15.68 -17.73
N ALA A 210 -20.92 -16.48 -18.54
CA ALA A 210 -21.51 -17.65 -19.20
C ALA A 210 -22.03 -18.69 -18.20
N TYR A 211 -21.30 -18.91 -17.11
CA TYR A 211 -21.71 -19.81 -16.02
C TYR A 211 -22.92 -19.28 -15.24
N LEU A 212 -22.97 -17.97 -14.98
CA LEU A 212 -24.05 -17.33 -14.23
C LEU A 212 -25.36 -17.29 -15.03
N ARG A 213 -25.28 -17.18 -16.36
CA ARG A 213 -26.45 -17.16 -17.24
C ARG A 213 -27.00 -18.56 -17.57
N SER A 214 -26.25 -19.63 -17.32
CA SER A 214 -26.64 -20.99 -17.71
C SER A 214 -27.61 -21.67 -16.71
N THR A 215 -28.58 -20.93 -16.15
CA THR A 215 -29.50 -21.43 -15.10
C THR A 215 -30.40 -22.59 -15.55
N GLY A 216 -30.53 -22.85 -16.85
CA GLY A 216 -31.27 -23.97 -17.43
C GLY A 216 -30.40 -25.12 -17.97
N ALA A 217 -29.07 -25.03 -17.85
CA ALA A 217 -28.14 -26.06 -18.31
C ALA A 217 -28.04 -27.23 -17.30
N GLY A 218 -27.67 -28.41 -17.79
CA GLY A 218 -27.45 -29.58 -16.94
C GLY A 218 -26.26 -29.41 -15.99
N GLU A 219 -26.21 -30.19 -14.92
CA GLU A 219 -25.15 -30.08 -13.89
C GLU A 219 -23.74 -30.27 -14.47
N GLU A 220 -23.54 -31.25 -15.35
CA GLU A 220 -22.25 -31.51 -16.01
C GLU A 220 -21.81 -30.35 -16.91
N GLU A 221 -22.74 -29.77 -17.66
CA GLU A 221 -22.49 -28.63 -18.52
C GLU A 221 -22.12 -27.39 -17.70
N ARG A 222 -22.86 -27.13 -16.62
CA ARG A 222 -22.55 -26.03 -15.69
C ARG A 222 -21.19 -26.22 -15.02
N ALA A 223 -20.85 -27.44 -14.61
CA ALA A 223 -19.54 -27.75 -14.03
C ALA A 223 -18.41 -27.50 -15.03
N SER A 224 -18.60 -27.87 -16.30
CA SER A 224 -17.64 -27.59 -17.37
C SER A 224 -17.45 -26.10 -17.63
N MET A 225 -18.56 -25.33 -17.71
CA MET A 225 -18.50 -23.87 -17.85
C MET A 225 -17.79 -23.20 -16.68
N LEU A 226 -18.04 -23.65 -15.44
CA LEU A 226 -17.36 -23.12 -14.27
C LEU A 226 -15.86 -23.40 -14.30
N ALA A 227 -15.47 -24.63 -14.66
CA ALA A 227 -14.05 -24.98 -14.78
C ALA A 227 -13.35 -24.10 -15.83
N ALA A 228 -13.97 -23.91 -17.00
CA ALA A 228 -13.45 -23.04 -18.04
C ALA A 228 -13.32 -21.57 -17.58
N ALA A 229 -14.32 -21.05 -16.88
CA ALA A 229 -14.28 -19.70 -16.30
C ALA A 229 -13.13 -19.54 -15.30
N VAL A 230 -12.95 -20.50 -14.40
CA VAL A 230 -11.85 -20.49 -13.42
C VAL A 230 -10.49 -20.51 -14.11
N ASP A 231 -10.31 -21.32 -15.15
CA ASP A 231 -9.07 -21.34 -15.93
C ASP A 231 -8.81 -20.02 -16.67
N GLU A 232 -9.87 -19.36 -17.16
CA GLU A 232 -9.76 -18.03 -17.75
C GLU A 232 -9.36 -16.97 -16.71
N ILE A 233 -9.92 -17.01 -15.50
CA ILE A 233 -9.55 -16.13 -14.38
C ILE A 233 -8.07 -16.28 -14.05
N LYS A 234 -7.57 -17.52 -13.99
CA LYS A 234 -6.13 -17.81 -13.78
C LYS A 234 -5.26 -17.22 -14.88
N ALA A 235 -5.67 -17.40 -16.14
CA ALA A 235 -4.96 -16.87 -17.29
C ALA A 235 -4.93 -15.33 -17.31
N ASN A 236 -6.08 -14.68 -17.07
CA ASN A 236 -6.20 -13.23 -17.05
C ASN A 236 -5.45 -12.61 -15.88
N THR A 237 -5.48 -13.23 -14.69
CA THR A 237 -4.68 -12.80 -13.53
C THR A 237 -3.19 -12.90 -13.83
N SER A 238 -2.75 -13.97 -14.49
CA SER A 238 -1.35 -14.14 -14.92
C SER A 238 -0.91 -13.09 -15.94
N ARG A 239 -1.76 -12.79 -16.94
CA ARG A 239 -1.53 -11.71 -17.91
C ARG A 239 -1.45 -10.35 -17.23
N LEU A 240 -2.32 -10.08 -16.24
CA LEU A 240 -2.29 -8.86 -15.44
C LEU A 240 -0.97 -8.72 -14.69
N ALA A 241 -0.50 -9.78 -14.01
CA ALA A 241 0.77 -9.78 -13.30
C ALA A 241 1.95 -9.46 -14.24
N CYS A 242 1.97 -10.07 -15.44
CA CYS A 242 2.97 -9.76 -16.47
C CYS A 242 2.94 -8.29 -16.89
N ARG A 243 1.75 -7.74 -17.19
CA ARG A 243 1.59 -6.33 -17.59
C ARG A 243 2.02 -5.37 -16.49
N GLN A 244 1.63 -5.63 -15.24
CA GLN A 244 2.01 -4.81 -14.09
C GLN A 244 3.52 -4.81 -13.89
N ARG A 245 4.18 -5.98 -13.95
CA ARG A 245 5.63 -6.09 -13.85
C ARG A 245 6.35 -5.31 -14.94
N GLY A 246 5.90 -5.42 -16.20
CA GLY A 246 6.45 -4.63 -17.31
C GLY A 246 6.29 -3.12 -17.11
N LYS A 247 5.12 -2.67 -16.61
CA LYS A 247 4.90 -1.25 -16.28
C LYS A 247 5.82 -0.78 -15.15
N ILE A 248 6.00 -1.58 -14.10
CA ILE A 248 6.91 -1.26 -12.99
C ILE A 248 8.35 -1.15 -13.48
N GLN A 249 8.82 -2.06 -14.35
CA GLN A 249 10.16 -2.01 -14.94
C GLN A 249 10.40 -0.71 -15.73
N ARG A 250 9.37 -0.19 -16.43
CA ARG A 250 9.45 1.13 -17.07
C ARG A 250 9.59 2.24 -16.02
N LEU A 251 8.74 2.23 -15.01
CA LEU A 251 8.71 3.25 -13.95
C LEU A 251 9.98 3.25 -13.08
N SER A 252 10.59 2.08 -12.84
CA SER A 252 11.82 1.95 -12.07
C SER A 252 13.05 2.55 -12.76
N ARG A 253 12.95 2.90 -14.05
CA ARG A 253 13.98 3.68 -14.76
C ARG A 253 13.83 5.18 -14.52
N MET A 254 12.63 5.63 -14.17
CA MET A 254 12.31 7.04 -13.93
C MET A 254 12.40 7.41 -12.44
N TRP A 255 12.15 6.44 -11.56
CA TRP A 255 12.14 6.62 -10.12
C TRP A 255 13.28 5.84 -9.47
N ARG A 256 13.85 6.36 -8.37
CA ARG A 256 14.86 5.64 -7.57
C ARG A 256 14.16 4.55 -6.74
N VAL A 257 13.78 3.46 -7.41
CA VAL A 257 13.05 2.34 -6.80
C VAL A 257 14.01 1.34 -6.18
N ARG A 258 13.76 0.97 -4.92
CA ARG A 258 14.46 -0.15 -4.27
C ARG A 258 13.71 -1.44 -4.54
N ARG A 259 14.25 -2.28 -5.43
CA ARG A 259 13.73 -3.61 -5.73
C ARG A 259 14.15 -4.61 -4.66
N VAL A 260 13.22 -5.41 -4.17
CA VAL A 260 13.45 -6.59 -3.34
C VAL A 260 12.89 -7.82 -4.07
N ASP A 261 13.61 -8.93 -4.00
CA ASP A 261 13.23 -10.17 -4.68
C ASP A 261 12.58 -11.13 -3.68
N ALA A 262 11.27 -11.31 -3.81
CA ALA A 262 10.50 -12.16 -2.93
C ALA A 262 10.42 -13.61 -3.45
N THR A 263 11.07 -13.97 -4.56
CA THR A 263 10.88 -15.27 -5.23
C THR A 263 11.06 -16.46 -4.28
N GLU A 264 12.10 -16.46 -3.45
CA GLU A 264 12.36 -17.55 -2.49
C GLU A 264 11.22 -17.71 -1.47
N VAL A 265 10.55 -16.63 -1.10
CA VAL A 265 9.38 -16.65 -0.20
C VAL A 265 8.27 -17.51 -0.79
N PHE A 266 8.00 -17.36 -2.09
CA PHE A 266 6.92 -18.05 -2.80
C PHE A 266 7.24 -19.52 -3.14
N LEU A 267 8.50 -19.94 -2.98
CA LEU A 267 8.94 -21.33 -3.12
C LEU A 267 8.86 -22.11 -1.80
N LYS A 268 8.61 -21.43 -0.68
CA LYS A 268 8.50 -22.03 0.66
C LYS A 268 7.05 -22.01 1.16
N SER A 269 6.82 -22.71 2.27
CA SER A 269 5.51 -22.79 2.94
C SER A 269 5.65 -22.61 4.45
N GLY A 270 4.58 -22.15 5.10
CA GLY A 270 4.51 -22.02 6.56
C GLY A 270 5.62 -21.14 7.16
N ALA A 271 6.15 -21.55 8.32
CA ALA A 271 7.17 -20.78 9.05
C ALA A 271 8.42 -20.46 8.21
N ALA A 272 8.82 -21.37 7.29
CA ALA A 272 9.96 -21.14 6.43
C ALA A 272 9.71 -20.03 5.39
N ALA A 273 8.47 -19.87 4.91
CA ALA A 273 8.08 -18.76 4.06
C ALA A 273 8.08 -17.45 4.84
N ASP A 274 7.59 -17.45 6.08
CA ASP A 274 7.59 -16.26 6.93
C ASP A 274 8.99 -15.80 7.31
N GLU A 275 9.90 -16.72 7.63
CA GLU A 275 11.31 -16.41 7.87
C GLU A 275 11.97 -15.81 6.61
N ALA A 276 11.73 -16.42 5.44
CA ALA A 276 12.22 -15.88 4.17
C ALA A 276 11.65 -14.50 3.87
N TRP A 277 10.35 -14.26 4.15
CA TRP A 277 9.72 -12.95 4.02
C TRP A 277 10.41 -11.91 4.89
N GLN A 278 10.65 -12.23 6.17
CA GLN A 278 11.31 -11.31 7.09
C GLN A 278 12.72 -10.97 6.61
N ARG A 279 13.50 -11.97 6.18
CA ARG A 279 14.90 -11.80 5.76
C ARG A 279 15.05 -11.08 4.42
N LEU A 280 14.23 -11.44 3.42
CA LEU A 280 14.44 -11.01 2.03
C LEU A 280 13.59 -9.80 1.62
N VAL A 281 12.46 -9.58 2.30
CA VAL A 281 11.49 -8.55 1.93
C VAL A 281 11.36 -7.53 3.05
N ALA A 282 10.90 -7.95 4.23
CA ALA A 282 10.55 -7.01 5.29
C ALA A 282 11.78 -6.27 5.82
N ALA A 283 12.84 -6.96 6.26
CA ALA A 283 14.02 -6.32 6.84
C ALA A 283 14.71 -5.31 5.89
N PRO A 284 15.00 -5.65 4.62
CA PRO A 284 15.60 -4.69 3.69
C PRO A 284 14.71 -3.46 3.41
N CYS A 285 13.39 -3.64 3.37
CA CYS A 285 12.43 -2.55 3.21
C CYS A 285 12.31 -1.69 4.48
N ILE A 286 12.30 -2.30 5.66
CA ILE A 286 12.29 -1.62 6.95
C ILE A 286 13.55 -0.76 7.07
N ASP A 287 14.73 -1.30 6.76
CA ASP A 287 15.97 -0.55 6.84
C ASP A 287 15.99 0.60 5.83
N ALA A 288 15.45 0.38 4.62
CA ALA A 288 15.27 1.44 3.62
C ALA A 288 14.42 2.60 4.12
N VAL A 289 13.25 2.28 4.68
CA VAL A 289 12.30 3.27 5.18
C VAL A 289 12.86 3.95 6.42
N ARG A 290 13.54 3.22 7.31
CA ARG A 290 14.20 3.80 8.48
C ARG A 290 15.24 4.84 8.06
N SER A 291 16.17 4.50 7.17
CA SER A 291 17.15 5.46 6.67
C SER A 291 16.49 6.67 6.01
N PHE A 292 15.48 6.44 5.15
CA PHE A 292 14.75 7.50 4.47
C PHE A 292 14.03 8.48 5.42
N LEU A 293 13.46 7.98 6.52
CA LEU A 293 12.79 8.79 7.53
C LEU A 293 13.79 9.52 8.44
N LEU A 294 15.01 8.98 8.62
CA LEU A 294 16.07 9.56 9.45
C LEU A 294 17.02 10.51 8.70
N GLU A 295 17.11 10.43 7.36
CA GLU A 295 17.96 11.31 6.53
C GLU A 295 17.72 12.81 6.80
N ASP A 296 16.49 13.20 7.17
CA ASP A 296 16.16 14.58 7.55
C ASP A 296 16.58 14.92 9.01
N GLN A 297 16.72 13.93 9.89
CA GLN A 297 17.14 14.11 11.28
C GLN A 297 18.66 14.38 11.40
N GLU A 298 19.48 13.73 10.59
CA GLU A 298 20.94 13.96 10.58
C GLU A 298 21.27 15.33 9.97
N CYS A 299 20.61 15.71 8.87
CA CYS A 299 20.79 17.03 8.26
C CYS A 299 20.40 18.17 9.24
N SER A 300 19.37 17.92 10.05
CA SER A 300 18.93 18.77 11.15
C SER A 300 19.97 18.91 12.28
N MET A 301 20.50 17.79 12.79
CA MET A 301 21.48 17.83 13.88
C MET A 301 22.77 18.53 13.46
N VAL A 302 23.22 18.32 12.22
CA VAL A 302 24.37 19.02 11.64
C VAL A 302 24.08 20.52 11.46
N ALA A 303 22.89 20.90 10.98
CA ALA A 303 22.49 22.30 10.85
C ALA A 303 22.32 23.01 12.21
N ALA A 304 21.81 22.32 13.22
CA ALA A 304 21.67 22.82 14.59
C ALA A 304 23.03 22.95 15.29
N ALA A 305 23.92 21.97 15.13
CA ALA A 305 25.30 22.03 15.63
C ALA A 305 26.12 23.14 14.94
N GLY A 306 25.92 23.35 13.64
CA GLY A 306 26.50 24.48 12.90
C GLY A 306 26.01 25.84 13.42
N LYS A 307 24.71 26.00 13.72
CA LYS A 307 24.18 27.22 14.35
C LYS A 307 24.71 27.43 15.78
N ALA A 308 24.83 26.37 16.58
CA ALA A 308 25.40 26.45 17.93
C ALA A 308 26.89 26.86 17.91
N SER A 309 27.66 26.39 16.93
CA SER A 309 29.05 26.80 16.71
C SER A 309 29.19 28.27 16.30
N VAL A 310 28.29 28.79 15.46
CA VAL A 310 28.30 30.21 15.04
C VAL A 310 27.94 31.15 16.19
N PHE A 311 27.06 30.75 17.11
CA PHE A 311 26.74 31.54 18.31
C PHE A 311 27.83 31.46 19.40
N ALA A 312 28.60 30.38 19.48
CA ALA A 312 29.73 30.27 20.41
C ALA A 312 30.93 31.14 20.00
N SER A 313 31.07 31.47 18.71
CA SER A 313 32.15 32.33 18.22
C SER A 313 31.89 33.84 18.38
N ALA A 314 30.66 34.25 18.76
CA ALA A 314 30.29 35.65 18.93
C ALA A 314 30.39 36.17 20.38
N ALA A 315 30.73 35.31 21.35
CA ALA A 315 30.81 35.65 22.77
C ALA A 315 32.24 35.71 23.34
N GLY A 316 33.27 35.62 22.48
CA GLY A 316 34.67 35.56 22.91
C GLY A 316 35.55 36.59 22.20
N ASN A 317 35.27 37.88 22.33
CA ASN A 317 36.24 38.95 22.07
C ASN A 317 35.81 40.27 22.74
N ALA A 318 35.92 40.32 24.06
CA ALA A 318 35.92 41.57 24.80
C ALA A 318 36.76 41.42 26.07
N SER A 319 38.08 41.60 25.95
CA SER A 319 38.93 42.33 26.92
C SER A 319 40.42 42.03 26.71
N VAL A 320 41.08 42.77 25.81
CA VAL A 320 42.53 43.03 25.91
C VAL A 320 42.75 44.49 25.56
N PHE A 321 43.32 45.24 26.51
CA PHE A 321 43.98 46.58 26.48
C PHE A 321 43.53 47.35 27.73
N ALA A 322 44.36 48.01 28.53
CA ALA A 322 45.80 48.05 28.75
C ALA A 322 45.98 48.80 30.09
N GLY A 323 47.04 48.51 30.86
CA GLY A 323 47.36 49.29 32.04
C GLY A 323 48.40 48.65 32.96
N ARG A 324 49.67 48.87 32.67
CA ARG A 324 50.77 48.89 33.66
C ARG A 324 51.29 50.34 33.73
N PRO A 325 52.10 50.74 34.73
CA PRO A 325 52.29 50.23 36.10
C PRO A 325 52.35 51.36 37.17
N ALA A 326 52.36 51.02 38.46
CA ALA A 326 53.05 51.83 39.48
C ALA A 326 53.44 50.97 40.71
N THR A 327 54.76 50.91 40.91
CA THR A 327 55.54 50.81 42.16
C THR A 327 54.81 51.03 43.49
N ALA A 328 55.17 50.21 44.50
CA ALA A 328 55.85 50.63 45.76
C ALA A 328 55.40 49.84 47.02
N VAL A 329 56.39 49.18 47.63
CA VAL A 329 56.78 49.31 49.06
C VAL A 329 56.12 48.39 50.12
N VAL A 330 57.05 47.68 50.79
CA VAL A 330 57.06 46.77 51.97
C VAL A 330 56.46 45.38 51.80
#